data_AF-A0A7J2R7H2-F1
#
_entry.id   AF-A0A7J2R7H2-F1
#
_cell.length_a   1.000
_cell.length_b   1.000
_cell.length_c   1.000
_cell.angle_alpha   90.00
_cell.angle_beta   90.00
_cell.angle_gamma   90.00
#
_symmetry.space_group_name_H-M   'P 1'
#
loop_
_entity.id
_entity.type
_entity.pdbx_description
1 polymer ?
#
loop_
_entity_poly.entity_id
_entity_poly.type
_entity_poly.pdbx_seq_one_letter_code
_entity_poly.pdbx_strand_id
1 'polypeptide(L)'
;MSLWKTIAKNELRLRTNKFRNHRVLFFIILYSSLIIWAFLLAPMLFDLFMPTLAEEIPGIIFNVALIIEFGMMAFFLSILIYPLNSVFRKTEIGFKEIVLASPATAGDIFIGEFIGKFPVYLACVLLFSPIIIGLLNSLINLSLIQYIIIYVCIFGLIIFATLLGSIIASWLEHKIAKSERFRDLGKVLVFLLSIAMIAMIYTLQFLFNFLINNPQLRNWLMIYPSLWFSNIILFIIDPILISSYILNIWFSIFLAIGMPLLILYISFKKADKFFTLEGGIEKISTIIERENKFYFLMRKITGNKWEGLVITQLKEFLRKRENMMKIVYVTGMTGVIGVIFSFILGDEKDVFVDSLVLVMLIYVGGMMYGLMFGSYIFVGSKDLIWVWARSPRDIPALVYSYMIAMLILNSFITLGLTIFFTIFLRFDIFSIIFFFTFYLINCEVVISQAIGIQCFNPSFEEKGRTMTSNIMVLMLIQMVPFQLLFFVMILFLPIPKSSTLAKLSLNTPLLLISLGVAIPLLYFGVKKLRKIE
;
A
#
# COMPACT_ATOMS: atom_id res chain seq x y z
N MET A 1 -23.69 27.91 19.64
CA MET A 1 -22.40 28.08 18.93
C MET A 1 -22.04 26.73 18.34
N SER A 2 -21.79 26.63 17.03
CA SER A 2 -21.66 25.32 16.37
C SER A 2 -20.37 24.59 16.80
N LEU A 3 -20.52 23.47 17.51
CA LEU A 3 -19.41 22.75 18.17
C LEU A 3 -18.36 22.22 17.18
N TRP A 4 -18.72 22.02 15.91
CA TRP A 4 -17.80 21.58 14.85
C TRP A 4 -16.55 22.47 14.69
N LYS A 5 -16.67 23.79 14.93
CA LYS A 5 -15.52 24.72 14.82
C LYS A 5 -14.45 24.43 15.87
N THR A 6 -14.87 24.12 17.09
CA THR A 6 -13.97 23.79 18.20
C THR A 6 -13.29 22.44 17.94
N ILE A 7 -14.04 21.47 17.41
CA ILE A 7 -13.52 20.14 17.03
C ILE A 7 -12.46 20.29 15.93
N ALA A 8 -12.75 21.04 14.87
CA ALA A 8 -11.79 21.28 13.78
C ALA A 8 -10.47 21.91 14.27
N LYS A 9 -10.56 22.89 15.17
CA LYS A 9 -9.39 23.52 15.79
C LYS A 9 -8.58 22.52 16.64
N ASN A 10 -9.25 21.62 17.35
CA ASN A 10 -8.60 20.60 18.16
C ASN A 10 -7.94 19.52 17.31
N GLU A 11 -8.58 19.06 16.24
CA GLU A 11 -8.00 18.09 15.30
C GLU A 11 -6.70 18.62 14.68
N LEU A 12 -6.68 19.90 14.28
CA LEU A 12 -5.47 20.56 13.79
C LEU A 12 -4.37 20.60 14.84
N ARG A 13 -4.71 20.87 16.10
CA ARG A 13 -3.77 20.90 17.23
C ARG A 13 -3.18 19.52 17.54
N LEU A 14 -3.98 18.46 17.43
CA LEU A 14 -3.55 17.08 17.64
C LEU A 14 -2.52 16.66 16.58
N ARG A 15 -2.80 16.94 15.30
CA ARG A 15 -1.87 16.61 14.20
C ARG A 15 -0.55 17.38 14.29
N THR A 16 -0.59 18.60 14.80
CA THR A 16 0.59 19.46 14.98
C THR A 16 1.17 19.38 16.40
N ASN A 17 0.86 18.33 17.18
CA ASN A 17 1.29 18.23 18.57
C ASN A 17 2.83 18.22 18.70
N LYS A 18 3.55 17.61 17.75
CA LYS A 18 5.02 17.62 17.71
C LYS A 18 5.63 19.03 17.62
N PHE A 19 4.90 19.98 17.02
CA PHE A 19 5.36 21.35 16.81
C PHE A 19 4.57 22.35 17.67
N ARG A 20 4.08 21.93 18.84
CA ARG A 20 3.14 22.70 19.68
C ARG A 20 3.52 24.17 19.87
N ASN A 21 4.80 24.46 20.10
CA ASN A 21 5.30 25.81 20.39
C ASN A 21 5.58 26.64 19.12
N HIS A 22 5.75 26.00 17.96
CA HIS A 22 6.12 26.65 16.70
C HIS A 22 5.16 26.33 15.56
N ARG A 23 3.88 26.06 15.87
CA ARG A 23 2.89 25.63 14.86
C ARG A 23 2.75 26.60 13.69
N VAL A 24 2.72 27.91 13.97
CA VAL A 24 2.61 28.95 12.95
C VAL A 24 3.84 28.94 12.04
N LEU A 25 5.03 28.92 12.64
CA LEU A 25 6.30 28.84 11.93
C LEU A 25 6.41 27.56 11.08
N PHE A 26 5.95 26.41 11.60
CA PHE A 26 5.90 25.15 10.86
C PHE A 26 5.04 25.28 9.59
N PHE A 27 3.85 25.86 9.68
CA PHE A 27 3.00 26.06 8.50
C PHE A 27 3.60 27.08 7.52
N ILE A 28 4.23 28.16 8.02
CA ILE A 28 4.93 29.12 7.16
C ILE A 28 6.03 28.42 6.37
N ILE A 29 6.91 27.66 7.03
CA ILE A 29 8.00 26.94 6.37
C ILE A 29 7.44 25.93 5.36
N LEU A 30 6.45 25.14 5.76
CA LEU A 30 5.87 24.10 4.91
C LEU A 30 5.23 24.69 3.65
N TYR A 31 4.39 25.72 3.78
CA TYR A 31 3.75 26.33 2.61
C TYR A 31 4.72 27.14 1.77
N SER A 32 5.70 27.82 2.36
CA SER A 32 6.77 28.48 1.60
C SER A 32 7.56 27.46 0.77
N SER A 33 7.94 26.32 1.35
CA SER A 33 8.64 25.25 0.60
C SER A 33 7.77 24.66 -0.50
N LEU A 34 6.46 24.50 -0.27
CA LEU A 34 5.54 23.96 -1.27
C LEU A 34 5.26 24.96 -2.39
N ILE A 35 5.22 26.25 -2.11
CA ILE A 35 5.10 27.30 -3.13
C ILE A 35 6.35 27.33 -4.00
N ILE A 36 7.55 27.26 -3.39
CA ILE A 36 8.81 27.15 -4.14
C ILE A 36 8.81 25.89 -5.02
N TRP A 37 8.38 24.75 -4.47
CA TRP A 37 8.20 23.52 -5.25
C TRP A 37 7.25 23.75 -6.43
N ALA A 38 6.09 24.33 -6.17
CA ALA A 38 5.01 24.44 -7.11
C ALA A 38 5.28 25.35 -8.31
N PHE A 39 5.95 26.48 -8.08
CA PHE A 39 6.15 27.50 -9.10
C PHE A 39 7.56 27.52 -9.68
N LEU A 40 8.55 26.95 -9.00
CA LEU A 40 9.94 26.98 -9.47
C LEU A 40 10.48 25.59 -9.77
N LEU A 41 10.51 24.69 -8.79
CA LEU A 41 11.20 23.41 -8.93
C LEU A 41 10.46 22.44 -9.86
N ALA A 42 9.15 22.29 -9.70
CA ALA A 42 8.38 21.35 -10.51
C ALA A 42 8.38 21.73 -12.00
N PRO A 43 8.06 22.97 -12.41
CA PRO A 43 8.17 23.36 -13.81
C PRO A 43 9.56 23.12 -14.40
N MET A 44 10.61 23.57 -13.69
CA MET A 44 12.01 23.37 -14.14
C MET A 44 12.37 21.89 -14.32
N LEU A 45 11.88 21.02 -13.43
CA LEU A 45 12.09 19.58 -13.53
C LEU A 45 11.39 19.02 -14.77
N PHE A 46 10.12 19.36 -15.01
CA PHE A 46 9.38 18.83 -16.16
C PHE A 46 9.86 19.41 -17.49
N ASP A 47 10.26 20.67 -17.54
CA ASP A 47 10.83 21.28 -18.75
C ASP A 47 12.15 20.58 -19.16
N LEU A 48 12.90 20.03 -18.20
CA LEU A 48 14.15 19.30 -18.46
C LEU A 48 13.91 17.86 -18.96
N PHE A 49 12.84 17.19 -18.50
CA PHE A 49 12.59 15.76 -18.79
C PHE A 49 11.51 15.50 -19.85
N MET A 50 10.53 16.40 -20.02
CA MET A 50 9.38 16.13 -20.90
C MET A 50 9.69 16.19 -22.39
N PRO A 51 10.56 17.10 -22.90
CA PRO A 51 10.87 17.13 -24.33
C PRO A 51 11.47 15.81 -24.83
N THR A 52 12.39 15.22 -24.05
CA THR A 52 13.00 13.92 -24.38
C THR A 52 11.99 12.79 -24.35
N LEU A 53 11.10 12.75 -23.34
CA LEU A 53 10.02 11.75 -23.27
C LEU A 53 8.99 11.88 -24.41
N ALA A 54 8.69 13.10 -24.84
CA ALA A 54 7.75 13.37 -25.93
C ALA A 54 8.31 12.94 -27.29
N GLU A 55 9.62 13.04 -27.50
CA GLU A 55 10.28 12.54 -28.71
C GLU A 55 10.31 11.00 -28.77
N GLU A 56 10.49 10.33 -27.63
CA GLU A 56 10.59 8.86 -27.58
C GLU A 56 9.24 8.14 -27.69
N ILE A 57 8.12 8.78 -27.31
CA ILE A 57 6.80 8.14 -27.29
C ILE A 57 5.89 8.79 -28.34
N PRO A 58 5.87 8.28 -29.59
CA PRO A 58 5.01 8.81 -30.64
C PRO A 58 3.54 8.68 -30.24
N GLY A 59 2.80 9.79 -30.33
CA GLY A 59 1.36 9.82 -30.07
C GLY A 59 0.95 10.28 -28.66
N ILE A 60 1.88 10.67 -27.78
CA ILE A 60 1.54 11.30 -26.48
C ILE A 60 0.56 12.46 -26.67
N ILE A 61 0.83 13.32 -27.66
CA ILE A 61 0.06 14.54 -27.92
C ILE A 61 -1.39 14.22 -28.31
N PHE A 62 -1.61 13.18 -29.12
CA PHE A 62 -2.96 12.76 -29.53
C PHE A 62 -3.75 12.09 -28.39
N ASN A 63 -3.05 11.52 -27.39
CA ASN A 63 -3.65 10.82 -26.27
C ASN A 63 -3.63 11.61 -24.95
N VAL A 64 -3.28 12.90 -24.97
CA VAL A 64 -3.23 13.75 -23.75
C VAL A 64 -4.56 13.70 -22.99
N ALA A 65 -5.68 13.73 -23.70
CA ALA A 65 -7.00 13.75 -23.07
C ALA A 65 -7.25 12.50 -22.21
N LEU A 66 -6.87 11.37 -22.78
CA LEU A 66 -6.95 10.06 -22.17
C LEU A 66 -5.97 9.95 -20.98
N ILE A 67 -4.73 10.44 -21.11
CA ILE A 67 -3.75 10.44 -20.03
C ILE A 67 -4.24 11.25 -18.83
N ILE A 68 -4.83 12.42 -19.05
CA ILE A 68 -5.39 13.27 -17.97
C ILE A 68 -6.53 12.54 -17.26
N GLU A 69 -7.44 11.92 -18.01
CA GLU A 69 -8.58 11.18 -17.47
C GLU A 69 -8.13 10.01 -16.59
N PHE A 70 -7.23 9.19 -17.13
CA PHE A 70 -6.66 8.07 -16.40
C PHE A 70 -5.91 8.53 -15.15
N GLY A 71 -5.04 9.55 -15.29
CA GLY A 71 -4.29 10.12 -14.19
C GLY A 71 -5.21 10.63 -13.08
N MET A 72 -6.28 11.32 -13.43
CA MET A 72 -7.27 11.83 -12.47
C MET A 72 -8.09 10.70 -11.82
N MET A 73 -8.44 9.63 -12.55
CA MET A 73 -9.11 8.45 -11.99
C MET A 73 -8.21 7.72 -10.99
N ALA A 74 -6.96 7.44 -11.37
CA ALA A 74 -5.99 6.80 -10.50
C ALA A 74 -5.70 7.67 -9.26
N PHE A 75 -5.55 8.98 -9.45
CA PHE A 75 -5.33 9.92 -8.36
C PHE A 75 -6.53 9.97 -7.41
N PHE A 76 -7.76 10.02 -7.93
CA PHE A 76 -8.99 9.98 -7.13
C PHE A 76 -9.07 8.70 -6.28
N LEU A 77 -8.83 7.51 -6.87
CA LEU A 77 -8.78 6.27 -6.10
C LEU A 77 -7.71 6.30 -5.01
N SER A 78 -6.51 6.79 -5.34
CA SER A 78 -5.39 6.85 -4.39
C SER A 78 -5.74 7.71 -3.16
N ILE A 79 -6.44 8.82 -3.36
CA ILE A 79 -6.85 9.73 -2.28
C ILE A 79 -8.03 9.15 -1.49
N LEU A 80 -8.99 8.51 -2.17
CA LEU A 80 -10.13 7.86 -1.53
C LEU A 80 -9.68 6.75 -0.56
N ILE A 81 -8.56 6.09 -0.86
CA ILE A 81 -7.95 5.07 0.00
C ILE A 81 -7.37 5.65 1.30
N TYR A 82 -6.91 6.91 1.30
CA TYR A 82 -6.24 7.48 2.46
C TYR A 82 -7.12 7.49 3.74
N PRO A 83 -8.38 7.98 3.72
CA PRO A 83 -9.27 7.87 4.87
C PRO A 83 -9.62 6.42 5.23
N LEU A 84 -9.77 5.53 4.25
CA LEU A 84 -10.06 4.11 4.49
C LEU A 84 -8.95 3.50 5.35
N ASN A 85 -7.68 3.77 5.02
CA ASN A 85 -6.53 3.33 5.81
C ASN A 85 -6.55 3.81 7.27
N SER A 86 -7.24 4.91 7.57
CA SER A 86 -7.29 5.48 8.92
C SER A 86 -8.24 4.75 9.87
N VAL A 87 -9.32 4.14 9.38
CA VAL A 87 -10.24 3.25 10.15
C VAL A 87 -9.49 2.12 10.83
N PHE A 88 -8.35 1.75 10.24
CA PHE A 88 -7.60 0.56 10.59
C PHE A 88 -6.48 0.86 11.61
N ARG A 89 -6.26 2.13 11.94
CA ARG A 89 -5.51 2.51 13.15
C ARG A 89 -6.45 2.30 14.34
N LYS A 90 -6.01 1.59 15.40
CA LYS A 90 -6.81 1.44 16.62
C LYS A 90 -7.12 2.87 17.07
N THR A 91 -8.38 3.29 16.98
CA THR A 91 -8.80 4.58 17.52
C THR A 91 -8.46 4.53 19.00
N GLU A 92 -7.52 5.36 19.43
CA GLU A 92 -7.18 5.50 20.85
C GLU A 92 -8.50 5.77 21.58
N ILE A 93 -8.86 4.83 22.45
CA ILE A 93 -10.13 4.75 23.16
C ILE A 93 -10.44 6.08 23.88
N GLY A 94 -9.39 6.81 24.29
CA GLY A 94 -9.50 8.11 24.94
C GLY A 94 -10.19 9.22 24.13
N PHE A 95 -10.18 9.21 22.80
CA PHE A 95 -10.89 10.27 22.04
C PHE A 95 -12.41 10.06 22.03
N LYS A 96 -12.87 8.81 21.93
CA LYS A 96 -14.31 8.48 21.95
C LYS A 96 -14.92 8.68 23.34
N GLU A 97 -14.15 8.45 24.41
CA GLU A 97 -14.57 8.71 25.79
C GLU A 97 -14.73 10.21 26.10
N ILE A 98 -13.81 11.06 25.59
CA ILE A 98 -13.93 12.53 25.72
C ILE A 98 -15.14 13.06 24.93
N VAL A 99 -15.46 12.44 23.80
CA VAL A 99 -16.60 12.81 22.94
C VAL A 99 -17.94 12.42 23.58
N LEU A 100 -18.04 11.25 24.21
CA LEU A 100 -19.22 10.80 24.96
C LEU A 100 -19.59 11.75 26.12
N ALA A 101 -18.63 12.49 26.67
CA ALA A 101 -18.84 13.46 27.74
C ALA A 101 -19.28 14.85 27.23
N SER A 102 -19.36 15.07 25.91
CA SER A 102 -19.71 16.36 25.31
C SER A 102 -21.06 16.31 24.58
N PRO A 103 -21.85 17.41 24.53
CA PRO A 103 -23.15 17.44 23.84
C PRO A 103 -23.02 17.52 22.29
N ALA A 104 -21.92 17.03 21.71
CA ALA A 104 -21.66 17.11 20.28
C ALA A 104 -22.41 16.02 19.51
N THR A 105 -23.08 16.41 18.41
CA THR A 105 -23.74 15.45 17.51
C THR A 105 -22.70 14.72 16.64
N ALA A 106 -23.01 13.52 16.15
CA ALA A 106 -22.11 12.80 15.24
C ALA A 106 -21.80 13.61 13.97
N GLY A 107 -22.76 14.42 13.49
CA GLY A 107 -22.58 15.32 12.36
C GLY A 107 -21.56 16.44 12.63
N ASP A 108 -21.61 17.05 13.81
CA ASP A 108 -20.63 18.08 14.22
C ASP A 108 -19.21 17.52 14.31
N ILE A 109 -19.08 16.27 14.78
CA ILE A 109 -17.80 15.58 14.89
C ILE A 109 -17.24 15.27 13.50
N PHE A 110 -18.04 14.66 12.63
CA PHE A 110 -17.63 14.30 11.28
C PHE A 110 -17.17 15.52 10.47
N ILE A 111 -17.97 16.59 10.45
CA ILE A 111 -17.59 17.83 9.75
C ILE A 111 -16.37 18.48 10.40
N GLY A 112 -16.31 18.53 11.74
CA GLY A 112 -15.19 19.09 12.47
C GLY A 112 -13.87 18.41 12.10
N GLU A 113 -13.85 17.07 12.10
CA GLU A 113 -12.67 16.30 11.69
C GLU A 113 -12.32 16.48 10.22
N PHE A 114 -13.32 16.52 9.33
CA PHE A 114 -13.10 16.71 7.90
C PHE A 114 -12.49 18.08 7.59
N ILE A 115 -13.08 19.16 8.11
CA ILE A 115 -12.57 20.53 7.93
C ILE A 115 -11.22 20.72 8.62
N GLY A 116 -11.01 20.10 9.78
CA GLY A 116 -9.72 20.15 10.49
C GLY A 116 -8.54 19.63 9.66
N LYS A 117 -8.80 18.80 8.64
CA LYS A 117 -7.80 18.24 7.73
C LYS A 117 -7.53 19.11 6.49
N PHE A 118 -8.27 20.19 6.28
CA PHE A 118 -8.13 21.06 5.08
C PHE A 118 -6.72 21.60 4.83
N PRO A 119 -5.94 22.04 5.84
CA PRO A 119 -4.56 22.48 5.60
C PRO A 119 -3.70 21.38 4.99
N VAL A 120 -3.90 20.12 5.41
CA VAL A 120 -3.20 18.97 4.84
C VAL A 120 -3.63 18.75 3.39
N TYR A 121 -4.92 18.86 3.09
CA TYR A 121 -5.42 18.76 1.71
C TYR A 121 -4.87 19.85 0.81
N LEU A 122 -4.75 21.09 1.30
CA LEU A 122 -4.13 22.19 0.57
C LEU A 122 -2.64 21.92 0.30
N ALA A 123 -1.92 21.37 1.28
CA ALA A 123 -0.54 20.95 1.08
C ALA A 123 -0.42 19.86 0.00
N CYS A 124 -1.35 18.88 -0.04
CA CYS A 124 -1.40 17.89 -1.11
C CYS A 124 -1.67 18.53 -2.49
N VAL A 125 -2.58 19.51 -2.58
CA VAL A 125 -2.82 20.26 -3.84
C VAL A 125 -1.54 20.91 -4.34
N LEU A 126 -0.81 21.61 -3.47
CA LEU A 126 0.45 22.27 -3.84
C LEU A 126 1.57 21.29 -4.17
N LEU A 127 1.48 20.05 -3.72
CA LEU A 127 2.46 19.01 -4.07
C LEU A 127 2.16 18.40 -5.44
N PHE A 128 0.89 18.04 -5.70
CA PHE A 128 0.50 17.25 -6.87
C PHE A 128 0.08 18.09 -8.09
N SER A 129 -0.54 19.26 -7.90
CA SER A 129 -0.96 20.10 -9.04
C SER A 129 0.18 20.55 -9.92
N PRO A 130 1.36 20.96 -9.38
CA PRO A 130 2.51 21.33 -10.19
C PRO A 130 3.02 20.20 -11.08
N ILE A 131 2.82 18.94 -10.67
CA ILE A 131 3.21 17.77 -11.47
C ILE A 131 2.32 17.70 -12.71
N ILE A 132 0.99 17.75 -12.53
CA ILE A 132 0.04 17.73 -13.64
C ILE A 132 0.26 18.93 -14.56
N ILE A 133 0.44 20.11 -13.97
CA ILE A 133 0.67 21.35 -14.71
C ILE A 133 2.00 21.30 -15.47
N GLY A 134 3.08 20.82 -14.86
CA GLY A 134 4.38 20.69 -15.51
C GLY A 134 4.33 19.75 -16.71
N LEU A 135 3.65 18.60 -16.55
CA LEU A 135 3.42 17.64 -17.64
C LEU A 135 2.62 18.24 -18.81
N LEU A 136 1.66 19.12 -18.53
CA LEU A 136 0.81 19.73 -19.56
C LEU A 136 1.42 20.97 -20.19
N ASN A 137 2.12 21.78 -19.40
CA ASN A 137 2.70 23.03 -19.86
C ASN A 137 3.80 22.80 -20.89
N SER A 138 4.60 21.74 -20.70
CA SER A 138 5.62 21.32 -21.67
C SER A 138 5.02 20.92 -23.03
N LEU A 139 3.73 20.58 -23.08
CA LEU A 139 3.06 20.11 -24.29
C LEU A 139 2.23 21.19 -24.98
N ILE A 140 1.48 22.01 -24.22
CA ILE A 140 0.41 22.87 -24.77
C ILE A 140 0.58 24.36 -24.40
N ASN A 141 1.62 24.72 -23.62
CA ASN A 141 1.90 26.09 -23.16
C ASN A 141 0.68 26.78 -22.52
N LEU A 142 0.50 26.56 -21.22
CA LEU A 142 -0.70 26.97 -20.50
C LEU A 142 -0.70 28.47 -20.16
N SER A 143 -1.87 29.10 -20.19
CA SER A 143 -2.06 30.48 -19.69
C SER A 143 -2.40 30.50 -18.20
N LEU A 144 -2.10 31.62 -17.51
CA LEU A 144 -2.32 31.79 -16.06
C LEU A 144 -3.74 31.38 -15.60
N ILE A 145 -4.76 31.67 -16.40
CA ILE A 145 -6.16 31.31 -16.09
C ILE A 145 -6.31 29.78 -16.07
N GLN A 146 -5.70 29.07 -17.01
CA GLN A 146 -5.73 27.61 -17.07
C GLN A 146 -5.02 27.00 -15.85
N TYR A 147 -3.89 27.57 -15.39
CA TYR A 147 -3.25 27.16 -14.15
C TYR A 147 -4.24 27.20 -12.97
N ILE A 148 -4.88 28.36 -12.76
CA ILE A 148 -5.81 28.57 -11.65
C ILE A 148 -6.94 27.54 -11.68
N ILE A 149 -7.51 27.28 -12.86
CA ILE A 149 -8.63 26.34 -12.96
C ILE A 149 -8.16 24.90 -12.72
N ILE A 150 -6.98 24.49 -13.19
CA ILE A 150 -6.41 23.17 -12.89
C ILE A 150 -6.21 23.00 -11.38
N TYR A 151 -5.66 24.01 -10.68
CA TYR A 151 -5.53 23.99 -9.22
C TYR A 151 -6.89 23.82 -8.51
N VAL A 152 -7.92 24.55 -8.95
CA VAL A 152 -9.27 24.46 -8.38
C VAL A 152 -9.89 23.07 -8.63
N CYS A 153 -9.70 22.51 -9.83
CA CYS A 153 -10.20 21.18 -10.17
C CYS A 153 -9.54 20.09 -9.32
N ILE A 154 -8.22 20.15 -9.15
CA ILE A 154 -7.48 19.19 -8.31
C ILE A 154 -7.90 19.34 -6.85
N PHE A 155 -8.05 20.56 -6.34
CA PHE A 155 -8.55 20.80 -4.99
C PHE A 155 -9.95 20.22 -4.79
N GLY A 156 -10.87 20.45 -5.72
CA GLY A 156 -12.21 19.88 -5.70
C GLY A 156 -12.20 18.34 -5.72
N LEU A 157 -11.33 17.75 -6.56
CA LEU A 157 -11.14 16.30 -6.62
C LEU A 157 -10.64 15.74 -5.29
N ILE A 158 -9.63 16.35 -4.67
CA ILE A 158 -9.09 15.92 -3.36
C ILE A 158 -10.17 16.00 -2.29
N ILE A 159 -10.91 17.11 -2.20
CA ILE A 159 -12.02 17.26 -1.25
C ILE A 159 -13.05 16.18 -1.48
N PHE A 160 -13.42 15.93 -2.74
CA PHE A 160 -14.47 14.98 -3.03
C PHE A 160 -14.07 13.53 -2.72
N ALA A 161 -12.86 13.14 -3.15
CA ALA A 161 -12.30 11.82 -2.87
C ALA A 161 -12.16 11.57 -1.37
N THR A 162 -11.65 12.55 -0.62
CA THR A 162 -11.49 12.43 0.84
C THR A 162 -12.83 12.42 1.57
N LEU A 163 -13.83 13.18 1.11
CA LEU A 163 -15.18 13.17 1.67
C LEU A 163 -15.81 11.79 1.50
N LEU A 164 -15.84 11.27 0.28
CA LEU A 164 -16.36 9.92 0.00
C LEU A 164 -15.59 8.85 0.78
N GLY A 165 -14.25 8.91 0.74
CA GLY A 165 -13.40 8.00 1.49
C GLY A 165 -13.69 8.02 2.99
N SER A 166 -13.91 9.21 3.57
CA SER A 166 -14.24 9.36 5.00
C SER A 166 -15.63 8.80 5.37
N ILE A 167 -16.63 8.95 4.49
CA ILE A 167 -17.96 8.38 4.71
C ILE A 167 -17.91 6.86 4.65
N ILE A 168 -17.24 6.29 3.63
CA ILE A 168 -17.07 4.84 3.50
C ILE A 168 -16.28 4.30 4.69
N ALA A 169 -15.23 5.02 5.11
CA ALA A 169 -14.43 4.71 6.27
C ALA A 169 -15.27 4.62 7.55
N SER A 170 -16.00 5.69 7.89
CA SER A 170 -16.85 5.71 9.08
C SER A 170 -17.95 4.64 9.01
N TRP A 171 -18.54 4.42 7.84
CA TRP A 171 -19.54 3.35 7.66
C TRP A 171 -18.97 1.95 7.89
N LEU A 172 -17.77 1.67 7.38
CA LEU A 172 -17.06 0.42 7.63
C LEU A 172 -16.72 0.28 9.11
N GLU A 173 -16.21 1.34 9.74
CA GLU A 173 -15.89 1.35 11.17
C GLU A 173 -17.12 1.04 12.02
N HIS A 174 -18.25 1.66 11.69
CA HIS A 174 -19.53 1.42 12.36
C HIS A 174 -19.99 -0.03 12.24
N LYS A 175 -19.88 -0.63 11.04
CA LYS A 175 -20.20 -2.04 10.83
C LYS A 175 -19.26 -2.98 11.58
N ILE A 176 -17.98 -2.65 11.64
CA ILE A 176 -16.95 -3.40 12.38
C ILE A 176 -17.17 -3.31 13.88
N ALA A 177 -17.48 -2.11 14.40
CA ALA A 177 -17.66 -1.86 15.83
C ALA A 177 -18.89 -2.57 16.41
N LYS A 178 -19.95 -2.72 15.61
CA LYS A 178 -21.21 -3.32 16.05
C LYS A 178 -21.15 -4.84 16.28
N SER A 179 -20.08 -5.54 15.87
CA SER A 179 -20.00 -6.99 16.04
C SER A 179 -18.57 -7.46 16.33
N GLU A 180 -18.39 -8.28 17.38
CA GLU A 180 -17.08 -8.84 17.75
C GLU A 180 -16.49 -9.72 16.62
N ARG A 181 -17.34 -10.52 15.96
CA ARG A 181 -16.93 -11.31 14.79
C ARG A 181 -16.40 -10.39 13.69
N PHE A 182 -17.03 -9.24 13.48
CA PHE A 182 -16.56 -8.22 12.54
C PHE A 182 -15.40 -7.37 13.06
N ARG A 183 -15.12 -7.31 14.36
CA ARG A 183 -13.91 -6.68 14.91
C ARG A 183 -12.66 -7.44 14.52
N ASP A 184 -12.69 -8.77 14.66
CA ASP A 184 -11.59 -9.64 14.23
C ASP A 184 -11.51 -9.73 12.70
N LEU A 185 -12.67 -9.78 12.02
CA LEU A 185 -12.73 -9.67 10.55
C LEU A 185 -12.45 -8.25 10.06
N GLY A 186 -12.44 -7.24 10.92
CA GLY A 186 -12.21 -5.85 10.55
C GLY A 186 -10.79 -5.72 10.03
N LYS A 187 -9.83 -6.31 10.76
CA LYS A 187 -8.43 -6.46 10.31
C LYS A 187 -8.32 -7.23 8.98
N VAL A 188 -9.14 -8.27 8.80
CA VAL A 188 -9.19 -9.11 7.57
C VAL A 188 -9.67 -8.29 6.37
N LEU A 189 -10.75 -7.54 6.55
CA LEU A 189 -11.39 -6.72 5.53
C LEU A 189 -10.43 -5.63 5.05
N VAL A 190 -9.56 -5.10 5.92
CA VAL A 190 -8.49 -4.14 5.55
C VAL A 190 -7.58 -4.68 4.47
N PHE A 191 -7.04 -5.87 4.71
CA PHE A 191 -6.07 -6.47 3.80
C PHE A 191 -6.74 -6.78 2.46
N LEU A 192 -7.94 -7.33 2.49
CA LEU A 192 -8.70 -7.61 1.27
C LEU A 192 -9.03 -6.33 0.50
N LEU A 193 -9.44 -5.26 1.21
CA LEU A 193 -9.69 -3.95 0.60
C LEU A 193 -8.42 -3.42 -0.08
N SER A 194 -7.25 -3.50 0.57
CA SER A 194 -6.00 -3.03 -0.05
C SER A 194 -5.62 -3.80 -1.32
N ILE A 195 -5.82 -5.12 -1.36
CA ILE A 195 -5.62 -5.95 -2.56
C ILE A 195 -6.62 -5.53 -3.64
N ALA A 196 -7.91 -5.44 -3.29
CA ALA A 196 -8.97 -5.05 -4.22
C ALA A 196 -8.73 -3.67 -4.82
N MET A 197 -8.17 -2.74 -4.04
CA MET A 197 -7.86 -1.38 -4.49
C MET A 197 -6.68 -1.35 -5.46
N ILE A 198 -5.62 -2.13 -5.20
CA ILE A 198 -4.50 -2.25 -6.13
C ILE A 198 -4.99 -2.89 -7.43
N ALA A 199 -5.75 -3.98 -7.33
CA ALA A 199 -6.41 -4.59 -8.49
C ALA A 199 -7.25 -3.55 -9.24
N MET A 200 -8.01 -2.69 -8.53
CA MET A 200 -8.82 -1.64 -9.15
C MET A 200 -7.96 -0.62 -9.93
N ILE A 201 -6.86 -0.12 -9.36
CA ILE A 201 -5.95 0.82 -10.04
C ILE A 201 -5.39 0.20 -11.32
N TYR A 202 -5.00 -1.07 -11.29
CA TYR A 202 -4.51 -1.74 -12.50
C TYR A 202 -5.61 -2.10 -13.49
N THR A 203 -6.83 -2.42 -13.03
CA THR A 203 -7.97 -2.58 -13.95
C THR A 203 -8.28 -1.31 -14.72
N LEU A 204 -8.00 -0.13 -14.15
CA LEU A 204 -8.11 1.12 -14.89
C LEU A 204 -7.12 1.19 -16.06
N GLN A 205 -5.91 0.62 -15.93
CA GLN A 205 -4.94 0.57 -17.03
C GLN A 205 -5.44 -0.31 -18.19
N PHE A 206 -6.06 -1.45 -17.88
CA PHE A 206 -6.66 -2.30 -18.93
C PHE A 206 -7.87 -1.63 -19.58
N LEU A 207 -8.71 -1.02 -18.75
CA LEU A 207 -9.86 -0.26 -19.20
C LEU A 207 -9.43 0.91 -20.09
N PHE A 208 -8.28 1.53 -19.82
CA PHE A 208 -7.69 2.58 -20.63
C PHE A 208 -7.29 2.09 -22.04
N ASN A 209 -6.53 1.00 -22.12
CA ASN A 209 -6.17 0.41 -23.41
C ASN A 209 -7.41 0.02 -24.21
N PHE A 210 -8.44 -0.47 -23.53
CA PHE A 210 -9.71 -0.81 -24.14
C PHE A 210 -10.49 0.41 -24.66
N LEU A 211 -10.43 1.56 -23.96
CA LEU A 211 -11.05 2.82 -24.37
C LEU A 211 -10.39 3.45 -25.58
N ILE A 212 -9.06 3.35 -25.71
CA ILE A 212 -8.35 3.81 -26.92
C ILE A 212 -8.96 3.16 -28.16
N ASN A 213 -9.23 1.86 -28.08
CA ASN A 213 -9.81 1.08 -29.18
C ASN A 213 -11.32 1.28 -29.34
N ASN A 214 -12.03 1.72 -28.28
CA ASN A 214 -13.48 1.86 -28.26
C ASN A 214 -13.90 3.23 -27.67
N PRO A 215 -13.68 4.34 -28.40
CA PRO A 215 -13.91 5.69 -27.87
C PRO A 215 -15.38 5.95 -27.51
N GLN A 216 -16.32 5.20 -28.09
CA GLN A 216 -17.76 5.29 -27.78
C GLN A 216 -18.07 4.96 -26.31
N LEU A 217 -17.25 4.12 -25.67
CA LEU A 217 -17.46 3.68 -24.29
C LEU A 217 -17.05 4.73 -23.25
N ARG A 218 -16.29 5.75 -23.67
CA ARG A 218 -15.83 6.86 -22.81
C ARG A 218 -17.02 7.59 -22.16
N ASN A 219 -18.16 7.68 -22.87
CA ASN A 219 -19.38 8.29 -22.35
C ASN A 219 -19.98 7.56 -21.13
N TRP A 220 -19.86 6.22 -21.06
CA TRP A 220 -20.38 5.45 -19.94
C TRP A 220 -19.57 5.67 -18.67
N LEU A 221 -18.28 5.94 -18.81
CA LEU A 221 -17.40 6.17 -17.68
C LEU A 221 -17.63 7.52 -17.03
N MET A 222 -18.27 8.47 -17.69
CA MET A 222 -18.56 9.80 -17.16
C MET A 222 -19.36 9.83 -15.85
N ILE A 223 -19.97 8.71 -15.45
CA ILE A 223 -20.56 8.56 -14.11
C ILE A 223 -19.48 8.66 -13.02
N TYR A 224 -18.23 8.36 -13.37
CA TYR A 224 -17.11 8.33 -12.45
C TYR A 224 -16.70 9.75 -12.02
N PRO A 225 -16.70 10.05 -10.69
CA PRO A 225 -16.40 11.36 -10.12
C PRO A 225 -15.20 12.13 -10.68
N SER A 226 -14.07 11.46 -10.89
CA SER A 226 -12.85 12.14 -11.32
C SER A 226 -12.97 12.70 -12.74
N LEU A 227 -13.84 12.09 -13.56
CA LEU A 227 -14.02 12.51 -14.95
C LEU A 227 -14.76 13.85 -15.07
N TRP A 228 -15.52 14.24 -14.06
CA TRP A 228 -16.15 15.57 -14.03
C TRP A 228 -15.08 16.67 -13.95
N PHE A 229 -14.02 16.42 -13.18
CA PHE A 229 -12.89 17.34 -13.04
C PHE A 229 -11.95 17.28 -14.25
N SER A 230 -11.68 16.09 -14.79
CA SER A 230 -10.85 15.98 -16.01
C SER A 230 -11.53 16.64 -17.21
N ASN A 231 -12.85 16.49 -17.38
CA ASN A 231 -13.59 17.17 -18.46
C ASN A 231 -13.47 18.70 -18.37
N ILE A 232 -13.47 19.28 -17.17
CA ILE A 232 -13.25 20.72 -17.02
C ILE A 232 -11.85 21.12 -17.47
N ILE A 233 -10.83 20.34 -17.07
CA ILE A 233 -9.44 20.58 -17.49
C ILE A 233 -9.29 20.44 -19.00
N LEU A 234 -9.85 19.40 -19.60
CA LEU A 234 -9.78 19.16 -21.04
C LEU A 234 -10.43 20.28 -21.84
N PHE A 235 -11.58 20.78 -21.39
CA PHE A 235 -12.30 21.87 -22.07
C PHE A 235 -11.46 23.13 -22.16
N ILE A 236 -10.69 23.39 -21.09
CA ILE A 236 -9.89 24.58 -20.94
C ILE A 236 -8.59 24.49 -21.74
N ILE A 237 -8.05 23.29 -21.90
CA ILE A 237 -6.88 23.01 -22.74
C ILE A 237 -7.28 23.17 -24.21
N ASP A 238 -8.27 22.40 -24.66
CA ASP A 238 -8.82 22.49 -26.01
C ASP A 238 -10.28 21.96 -26.02
N PRO A 239 -11.27 22.81 -26.33
CA PRO A 239 -12.68 22.40 -26.44
C PRO A 239 -12.93 21.26 -27.45
N ILE A 240 -12.07 21.09 -28.45
CA ILE A 240 -12.22 20.05 -29.50
C ILE A 240 -12.09 18.65 -28.88
N LEU A 241 -11.29 18.49 -27.82
CA LEU A 241 -11.08 17.22 -27.11
C LEU A 241 -12.36 16.66 -26.46
N ILE A 242 -13.39 17.51 -26.33
CA ILE A 242 -14.69 17.19 -25.71
C ILE A 242 -15.81 17.03 -26.74
N SER A 243 -15.57 17.30 -28.01
CA SER A 243 -16.60 17.19 -29.06
C SER A 243 -17.27 15.80 -29.17
N SER A 244 -16.61 14.74 -28.68
CA SER A 244 -17.11 13.36 -28.66
C SER A 244 -18.01 13.01 -27.45
N TYR A 245 -18.20 13.96 -26.53
CA TYR A 245 -18.80 13.71 -25.23
C TYR A 245 -20.28 14.09 -25.12
N ILE A 246 -21.08 13.17 -24.55
CA ILE A 246 -22.52 13.38 -24.34
C ILE A 246 -22.78 14.40 -23.22
N LEU A 247 -21.98 14.39 -22.14
CA LEU A 247 -22.14 15.35 -21.06
C LEU A 247 -21.53 16.70 -21.43
N ASN A 248 -22.39 17.71 -21.49
CA ASN A 248 -22.01 19.10 -21.64
C ASN A 248 -21.11 19.54 -20.46
N ILE A 249 -20.16 20.44 -20.72
CA ILE A 249 -19.27 21.04 -19.72
C ILE A 249 -20.04 21.62 -18.53
N TRP A 250 -21.20 22.25 -18.79
CA TRP A 250 -22.05 22.80 -17.73
C TRP A 250 -22.55 21.74 -16.76
N PHE A 251 -22.87 20.55 -17.27
CA PHE A 251 -23.27 19.43 -16.43
C PHE A 251 -22.08 18.87 -15.64
N SER A 252 -20.89 18.80 -16.24
CA SER A 252 -19.67 18.42 -15.52
C SER A 252 -19.34 19.38 -14.39
N ILE A 253 -19.48 20.70 -14.60
CA ILE A 253 -19.31 21.73 -13.55
C ILE A 253 -20.37 21.56 -12.46
N PHE A 254 -21.64 21.36 -12.84
CA PHE A 254 -22.73 21.14 -11.89
C PHE A 254 -22.48 19.89 -11.03
N LEU A 255 -22.04 18.78 -11.62
CA LEU A 255 -21.71 17.57 -10.86
C LEU A 255 -20.48 17.76 -9.98
N ALA A 256 -19.42 18.38 -10.50
CA ALA A 256 -18.16 18.60 -9.78
C ALA A 256 -18.33 19.46 -8.53
N ILE A 257 -19.28 20.39 -8.51
CA ILE A 257 -19.55 21.27 -7.35
C ILE A 257 -20.77 20.78 -6.55
N GLY A 258 -21.86 20.46 -7.25
CA GLY A 258 -23.15 20.11 -6.65
C GLY A 258 -23.13 18.77 -5.92
N MET A 259 -22.50 17.73 -6.47
CA MET A 259 -22.48 16.41 -5.83
C MET A 259 -21.67 16.38 -4.53
N PRO A 260 -20.45 16.95 -4.45
CA PRO A 260 -19.73 17.02 -3.17
C PRO A 260 -20.52 17.78 -2.10
N LEU A 261 -21.16 18.90 -2.45
CA LEU A 261 -21.98 19.68 -1.51
C LEU A 261 -23.20 18.89 -1.02
N LEU A 262 -23.90 18.21 -1.94
CA LEU A 262 -25.04 17.36 -1.61
C LEU A 262 -24.61 16.20 -0.70
N ILE A 263 -23.50 15.54 -1.01
CA ILE A 263 -22.97 14.43 -0.21
C ILE A 263 -22.54 14.93 1.18
N LEU A 264 -21.93 16.10 1.28
CA LEU A 264 -21.58 16.74 2.56
C LEU A 264 -22.85 17.05 3.38
N TYR A 265 -23.89 17.55 2.75
CA TYR A 265 -25.17 17.82 3.41
C TYR A 265 -25.85 16.54 3.91
N ILE A 266 -25.88 15.49 3.08
CA ILE A 266 -26.44 14.19 3.47
C ILE A 266 -25.63 13.54 4.58
N SER A 267 -24.29 13.58 4.49
CA SER A 267 -23.42 12.99 5.50
C SER A 267 -23.57 13.69 6.85
N PHE A 268 -23.71 15.02 6.86
CA PHE A 268 -24.01 15.77 8.06
C PHE A 268 -25.33 15.35 8.71
N LYS A 269 -26.41 15.29 7.92
CA LYS A 269 -27.75 14.95 8.43
C LYS A 269 -27.92 13.49 8.83
N LYS A 270 -27.17 12.57 8.22
CA LYS A 270 -27.30 11.12 8.45
C LYS A 270 -26.12 10.52 9.23
N ALA A 271 -25.28 11.35 9.84
CA ALA A 271 -24.08 10.92 10.57
C ALA A 271 -24.37 9.84 11.61
N ASP A 272 -25.49 9.96 12.34
CA ASP A 272 -25.89 9.00 13.39
C ASP A 272 -26.09 7.57 12.85
N LYS A 273 -26.36 7.40 11.56
CA LYS A 273 -26.56 6.06 10.95
C LYS A 273 -25.27 5.34 10.63
N PHE A 274 -24.13 6.05 10.55
CA PHE A 274 -22.85 5.47 10.14
C PHE A 274 -21.70 5.81 11.09
N PHE A 275 -21.98 6.42 12.24
CA PHE A 275 -20.98 6.75 13.27
C PHE A 275 -21.45 6.17 14.60
N THR A 276 -20.70 5.21 15.17
CA THR A 276 -20.98 4.62 16.50
C THR A 276 -20.02 5.14 17.55
N LEU A 277 -20.57 5.60 18.68
CA LEU A 277 -19.83 6.03 19.86
C LEU A 277 -19.64 4.90 20.91
N GLU A 278 -20.42 3.82 20.82
CA GLU A 278 -20.38 2.72 21.79
C GLU A 278 -19.36 1.64 21.37
N GLY A 279 -18.44 1.31 22.28
CA GLY A 279 -17.46 0.24 22.09
C GLY A 279 -18.07 -1.12 22.46
N GLY A 280 -18.13 -2.05 21.51
CA GLY A 280 -18.61 -3.41 21.76
C GLY A 280 -17.70 -4.18 22.73
N ILE A 281 -18.26 -4.57 23.89
CA ILE A 281 -17.64 -5.47 24.87
C ILE A 281 -18.40 -6.78 24.85
N GLU A 282 -17.91 -7.74 24.07
CA GLU A 282 -18.02 -9.16 24.43
C GLU A 282 -16.66 -9.79 24.16
N LYS A 283 -16.33 -10.83 24.92
CA LYS A 283 -15.13 -11.66 24.77
C LYS A 283 -15.62 -13.08 24.52
N ILE A 284 -15.47 -13.58 23.30
CA ILE A 284 -15.68 -15.00 23.03
C ILE A 284 -14.36 -15.75 23.23
N SER A 285 -14.33 -16.65 24.21
CA SER A 285 -13.27 -17.65 24.35
C SER A 285 -13.66 -18.90 23.56
N THR A 286 -12.86 -19.26 22.55
CA THR A 286 -13.01 -20.56 21.87
C THR A 286 -12.07 -21.58 22.50
N ILE A 287 -12.64 -22.65 23.06
CA ILE A 287 -11.93 -23.85 23.50
C ILE A 287 -11.87 -24.82 22.31
N ILE A 288 -10.70 -25.42 22.04
CA ILE A 288 -10.49 -26.40 20.96
C ILE A 288 -10.17 -27.75 21.61
N GLU A 289 -10.94 -28.80 21.32
CA GLU A 289 -10.86 -30.11 21.99
C GLU A 289 -9.94 -31.14 21.29
N ARG A 290 -9.57 -30.95 20.00
CA ARG A 290 -8.77 -31.95 19.25
C ARG A 290 -7.68 -31.32 18.39
N GLU A 291 -6.57 -32.05 18.26
CA GLU A 291 -5.41 -31.67 17.44
C GLU A 291 -5.67 -32.01 15.96
N ASN A 292 -5.51 -31.01 15.07
CA ASN A 292 -5.74 -31.17 13.62
C ASN A 292 -4.69 -32.05 12.93
N LYS A 293 -5.10 -32.81 11.90
CA LYS A 293 -4.24 -33.68 11.06
C LYS A 293 -3.00 -32.97 10.48
N PHE A 294 -3.11 -31.66 10.21
CA PHE A 294 -2.00 -30.83 9.75
C PHE A 294 -0.81 -30.86 10.73
N TYR A 295 -1.06 -30.68 12.03
CA TYR A 295 0.01 -30.66 13.03
C TYR A 295 0.68 -32.03 13.20
N PHE A 296 -0.09 -33.11 13.03
CA PHE A 296 0.45 -34.47 13.02
C PHE A 296 1.43 -34.70 11.85
N LEU A 297 1.09 -34.22 10.65
CA LEU A 297 1.98 -34.30 9.49
C LEU A 297 3.25 -33.48 9.72
N MET A 298 3.12 -32.27 10.28
CA MET A 298 4.28 -31.43 10.58
C MET A 298 5.22 -32.02 11.64
N ARG A 299 4.64 -32.76 12.59
CA ARG A 299 5.36 -33.54 13.59
C ARG A 299 6.37 -34.50 12.94
N LYS A 300 5.90 -35.21 11.91
CA LYS A 300 6.70 -36.21 11.19
C LYS A 300 7.85 -35.60 10.37
N ILE A 301 7.67 -34.38 9.85
CA ILE A 301 8.66 -33.72 8.98
C ILE A 301 9.79 -33.05 9.78
N THR A 302 9.49 -32.49 10.94
CA THR A 302 10.42 -31.59 11.65
C THR A 302 11.53 -32.35 12.43
N GLY A 303 11.31 -33.63 12.71
CA GLY A 303 12.24 -34.47 13.47
C GLY A 303 12.25 -34.20 14.99
N ASN A 304 12.57 -35.23 15.77
CA ASN A 304 12.33 -35.30 17.22
C ASN A 304 12.96 -34.17 18.05
N LYS A 305 14.03 -33.51 17.58
CA LYS A 305 14.77 -32.50 18.36
C LYS A 305 14.02 -31.15 18.45
N TRP A 306 13.33 -30.74 17.38
CA TRP A 306 12.74 -29.40 17.23
C TRP A 306 11.21 -29.42 17.12
N GLU A 307 10.64 -30.61 17.00
CA GLU A 307 9.22 -30.88 16.78
C GLU A 307 8.28 -30.07 17.67
N GLY A 308 8.43 -30.16 19.00
CA GLY A 308 7.55 -29.47 19.94
C GLY A 308 7.60 -27.94 19.80
N LEU A 309 8.76 -27.38 19.46
CA LEU A 309 8.95 -25.93 19.31
C LEU A 309 8.36 -25.42 18.00
N VAL A 310 8.63 -26.12 16.91
CA VAL A 310 8.07 -25.74 15.61
C VAL A 310 6.55 -25.85 15.61
N ILE A 311 5.99 -26.90 16.23
CA ILE A 311 4.52 -27.06 16.32
C ILE A 311 3.90 -25.98 17.19
N THR A 312 4.51 -25.62 18.33
CA THR A 312 3.98 -24.56 19.19
C THR A 312 4.01 -23.21 18.48
N GLN A 313 5.11 -22.88 17.79
CA GLN A 313 5.21 -21.67 16.96
C GLN A 313 4.16 -21.66 15.84
N LEU A 314 4.00 -22.76 15.10
CA LEU A 314 2.98 -22.88 14.05
C LEU A 314 1.55 -22.75 14.60
N LYS A 315 1.26 -23.36 15.75
CA LYS A 315 -0.05 -23.26 16.41
C LYS A 315 -0.33 -21.84 16.85
N GLU A 316 0.62 -21.21 17.54
CA GLU A 316 0.46 -19.83 17.99
C GLU A 316 0.27 -18.89 16.79
N PHE A 317 1.05 -19.11 15.73
CA PHE A 317 0.98 -18.34 14.51
C PHE A 317 -0.39 -18.47 13.83
N LEU A 318 -0.86 -19.70 13.53
CA LEU A 318 -2.12 -19.94 12.83
C LEU A 318 -3.37 -19.63 13.66
N ARG A 319 -3.27 -19.65 15.01
CA ARG A 319 -4.40 -19.30 15.90
C ARG A 319 -4.76 -17.81 15.80
N LYS A 320 -3.79 -16.94 15.53
CA LYS A 320 -4.04 -15.50 15.35
C LYS A 320 -4.63 -15.28 13.95
N ARG A 321 -5.92 -14.91 13.86
CA ARG A 321 -6.61 -14.62 12.58
C ARG A 321 -5.87 -13.60 11.73
N GLU A 322 -5.18 -12.66 12.36
CA GLU A 322 -4.34 -11.68 11.67
C GLU A 322 -3.21 -12.31 10.86
N ASN A 323 -2.57 -13.35 11.38
CA ASN A 323 -1.48 -14.03 10.69
C ASN A 323 -2.00 -14.84 9.49
N MET A 324 -3.18 -15.47 9.63
CA MET A 324 -3.87 -16.08 8.49
C MET A 324 -4.14 -15.06 7.38
N MET A 325 -4.47 -13.83 7.74
CA MET A 325 -4.66 -12.77 6.75
C MET A 325 -3.39 -12.26 6.13
N LYS A 326 -2.28 -12.23 6.87
CA LYS A 326 -0.97 -11.93 6.28
C LYS A 326 -0.62 -12.97 5.21
N ILE A 327 -0.96 -14.25 5.41
CA ILE A 327 -0.81 -15.28 4.36
C ILE A 327 -1.64 -14.95 3.12
N VAL A 328 -2.95 -14.71 3.30
CA VAL A 328 -3.86 -14.34 2.20
C VAL A 328 -3.39 -13.05 1.51
N TYR A 329 -2.86 -12.10 2.27
CA TYR A 329 -2.36 -10.84 1.74
C TYR A 329 -1.10 -11.02 0.91
N VAL A 330 -0.09 -11.71 1.43
CA VAL A 330 1.15 -11.96 0.67
C VAL A 330 0.84 -12.76 -0.59
N THR A 331 0.05 -13.84 -0.49
CA THR A 331 -0.34 -14.67 -1.65
C THR A 331 -1.20 -13.91 -2.66
N GLY A 332 -2.19 -13.16 -2.18
CA GLY A 332 -3.10 -12.38 -3.04
C GLY A 332 -2.38 -11.24 -3.75
N MET A 333 -1.53 -10.50 -3.04
CA MET A 333 -0.77 -9.38 -3.62
C MET A 333 0.24 -9.86 -4.65
N THR A 334 1.01 -10.91 -4.34
CA THR A 334 1.95 -11.47 -5.32
C THR A 334 1.22 -12.03 -6.53
N GLY A 335 0.10 -12.73 -6.31
CA GLY A 335 -0.78 -13.21 -7.38
C GLY A 335 -1.29 -12.08 -8.28
N VAL A 336 -1.84 -11.01 -7.69
CA VAL A 336 -2.33 -9.83 -8.44
C VAL A 336 -1.21 -9.18 -9.23
N ILE A 337 -0.04 -8.94 -8.61
CA ILE A 337 1.13 -8.37 -9.30
C ILE A 337 1.56 -9.24 -10.48
N GLY A 338 1.56 -10.57 -10.33
CA GLY A 338 1.92 -11.48 -11.43
C GLY A 338 0.90 -11.51 -12.55
N VAL A 339 -0.40 -11.43 -12.23
CA VAL A 339 -1.46 -11.28 -13.24
C VAL A 339 -1.28 -9.96 -14.00
N ILE A 340 -1.00 -8.86 -13.31
CA ILE A 340 -0.77 -7.56 -13.94
C ILE A 340 0.41 -7.63 -14.90
N PHE A 341 1.55 -8.17 -14.47
CA PHE A 341 2.71 -8.30 -15.35
C PHE A 341 2.44 -9.20 -16.55
N SER A 342 1.68 -10.29 -16.38
CA SER A 342 1.25 -11.14 -17.49
C SER A 342 0.53 -10.36 -18.59
N PHE A 343 -0.31 -9.41 -18.22
CA PHE A 343 -1.09 -8.66 -19.18
C PHE A 343 -0.31 -7.49 -19.81
N ILE A 344 0.63 -6.88 -19.07
CA ILE A 344 1.49 -5.81 -19.59
C ILE A 344 2.42 -6.35 -20.68
N LEU A 345 2.91 -7.58 -20.53
CA LEU A 345 3.80 -8.25 -21.48
C LEU A 345 3.15 -8.52 -22.86
N GLY A 346 1.83 -8.65 -22.94
CA GLY A 346 1.15 -8.99 -24.19
C GLY A 346 1.58 -10.36 -24.77
N ASP A 347 1.32 -10.58 -26.06
CA ASP A 347 1.76 -11.79 -26.79
C ASP A 347 3.20 -11.68 -27.34
N GLU A 348 3.80 -10.48 -27.30
CA GLU A 348 5.17 -10.25 -27.76
C GLU A 348 6.18 -10.72 -26.70
N LYS A 349 6.68 -11.94 -26.89
CA LYS A 349 7.64 -12.59 -26.02
C LYS A 349 9.06 -12.06 -26.24
N ASP A 350 9.35 -10.87 -25.73
CA ASP A 350 10.74 -10.51 -25.52
C ASP A 350 11.31 -11.34 -24.36
N VAL A 351 12.28 -12.19 -24.72
CA VAL A 351 13.01 -13.09 -23.84
C VAL A 351 13.54 -12.39 -22.59
N PHE A 352 13.97 -11.13 -22.73
CA PHE A 352 14.49 -10.34 -21.62
C PHE A 352 13.38 -9.90 -20.67
N VAL A 353 12.25 -9.42 -21.19
CA VAL A 353 11.15 -8.89 -20.38
C VAL A 353 10.46 -10.02 -19.60
N ASP A 354 10.27 -11.19 -20.22
CA ASP A 354 9.77 -12.39 -19.55
C ASP A 354 10.64 -12.80 -18.36
N SER A 355 11.97 -12.74 -18.54
CA SER A 355 12.92 -13.06 -17.47
C SER A 355 12.86 -12.04 -16.33
N LEU A 356 12.72 -10.76 -16.67
CA LEU A 356 12.66 -9.64 -15.73
C LEU A 356 11.40 -9.74 -14.87
N VAL A 357 10.24 -10.02 -15.47
CA VAL A 357 8.97 -10.20 -14.74
C VAL A 357 9.06 -11.34 -13.74
N LEU A 358 9.63 -12.47 -14.14
CA LEU A 358 9.79 -13.61 -13.24
C LEU A 358 10.69 -13.25 -12.05
N VAL A 359 11.81 -12.56 -12.30
CA VAL A 359 12.71 -12.10 -11.23
C VAL A 359 12.03 -11.06 -10.33
N MET A 360 11.26 -10.13 -10.88
CA MET A 360 10.48 -9.17 -10.10
C MET A 360 9.46 -9.87 -9.20
N LEU A 361 8.76 -10.90 -9.67
CA LEU A 361 7.81 -11.65 -8.86
C LEU A 361 8.48 -12.40 -7.71
N ILE A 362 9.63 -13.03 -7.97
CA ILE A 362 10.46 -13.68 -6.94
C ILE A 362 10.86 -12.65 -5.89
N TYR A 363 11.35 -11.50 -6.35
CA TYR A 363 11.94 -10.50 -5.49
C TYR A 363 10.90 -9.77 -4.63
N VAL A 364 9.88 -9.19 -5.26
CA VAL A 364 8.79 -8.46 -4.60
C VAL A 364 8.01 -9.41 -3.69
N GLY A 365 7.74 -10.64 -4.12
CA GLY A 365 7.06 -11.62 -3.29
C GLY A 365 7.86 -12.03 -2.05
N GLY A 366 9.16 -12.29 -2.21
CA GLY A 366 10.05 -12.56 -1.08
C GLY A 366 10.17 -11.38 -0.12
N MET A 367 10.24 -10.15 -0.64
CA MET A 367 10.25 -8.94 0.17
C MET A 367 8.96 -8.81 1.00
N MET A 368 7.79 -8.97 0.36
CA MET A 368 6.49 -8.92 1.04
C MET A 368 6.36 -10.01 2.10
N TYR A 369 6.83 -11.22 1.80
CA TYR A 369 6.86 -12.35 2.74
C TYR A 369 7.70 -12.00 3.98
N GLY A 370 8.93 -11.53 3.81
CA GLY A 370 9.80 -11.15 4.91
C GLY A 370 9.27 -9.97 5.74
N LEU A 371 8.69 -8.96 5.09
CA LEU A 371 8.06 -7.82 5.77
C LEU A 371 6.89 -8.25 6.67
N MET A 372 6.06 -9.18 6.21
CA MET A 372 4.85 -9.59 6.90
C MET A 372 5.09 -10.65 7.97
N PHE A 373 6.08 -11.52 7.82
CA PHE A 373 6.30 -12.63 8.77
C PHE A 373 7.57 -12.46 9.60
N GLY A 374 8.65 -11.92 9.05
CA GLY A 374 9.90 -11.77 9.78
C GLY A 374 9.86 -10.66 10.84
N SER A 375 9.06 -9.62 10.62
CA SER A 375 8.93 -8.51 11.56
C SER A 375 8.11 -8.85 12.82
N TYR A 376 7.33 -9.93 12.82
CA TYR A 376 6.39 -10.26 13.90
C TYR A 376 6.85 -11.36 14.88
N ILE A 377 8.11 -11.81 14.80
CA ILE A 377 8.64 -12.84 15.72
C ILE A 377 8.43 -12.47 17.21
N PHE A 378 8.80 -11.24 17.59
CA PHE A 378 8.84 -10.82 18.98
C PHE A 378 7.57 -10.10 19.46
N VAL A 379 6.57 -10.01 18.58
CA VAL A 379 5.35 -9.26 18.86
C VAL A 379 4.47 -10.03 19.82
N GLY A 380 4.21 -9.43 20.99
CA GLY A 380 3.45 -10.05 22.08
C GLY A 380 4.18 -11.16 22.83
N SER A 381 5.49 -11.35 22.59
CA SER A 381 6.28 -12.47 23.12
C SER A 381 7.43 -12.02 24.01
N LYS A 382 7.32 -10.84 24.66
CA LYS A 382 8.31 -10.33 25.61
C LYS A 382 8.67 -11.38 26.66
N ASP A 383 7.66 -11.98 27.28
CA ASP A 383 7.85 -12.98 28.34
C ASP A 383 8.44 -14.28 27.80
N LEU A 384 8.12 -14.64 26.55
CA LEU A 384 8.72 -15.81 25.89
C LEU A 384 10.22 -15.65 25.72
N ILE A 385 10.72 -14.46 25.37
CA ILE A 385 12.18 -14.24 25.27
C ILE A 385 12.85 -14.52 26.63
N TRP A 386 12.26 -14.03 27.73
CA TRP A 386 12.80 -14.24 29.08
C TRP A 386 12.76 -15.71 29.51
N VAL A 387 11.68 -16.42 29.19
CA VAL A 387 11.55 -17.87 29.45
C VAL A 387 12.61 -18.64 28.68
N TRP A 388 12.83 -18.30 27.41
CA TRP A 388 13.79 -18.98 26.53
C TRP A 388 15.25 -18.66 26.87
N ALA A 389 15.55 -17.43 27.31
CA ALA A 389 16.87 -17.04 27.79
C ALA A 389 17.32 -17.89 28.99
N ARG A 390 16.38 -18.36 29.82
CA ARG A 390 16.65 -19.24 30.96
C ARG A 390 16.55 -20.74 30.64
N SER A 391 16.20 -21.09 29.41
CA SER A 391 16.08 -22.49 28.99
C SER A 391 17.45 -23.07 28.63
N PRO A 392 17.67 -24.38 28.78
CA PRO A 392 18.96 -25.02 28.47
C PRO A 392 19.35 -24.97 26.97
N ARG A 393 18.45 -24.49 26.09
CA ARG A 393 18.69 -24.39 24.65
C ARG A 393 18.90 -22.95 24.16
N ASP A 394 18.90 -21.98 25.09
CA ASP A 394 19.09 -20.55 24.85
C ASP A 394 18.12 -19.93 23.80
N ILE A 395 18.29 -18.65 23.54
CA ILE A 395 17.57 -17.86 22.52
C ILE A 395 17.74 -18.37 21.07
N PRO A 396 18.89 -18.93 20.63
CA PRO A 396 19.02 -19.43 19.25
C PRO A 396 17.99 -20.51 18.92
N ALA A 397 17.58 -21.31 19.90
CA ALA A 397 16.55 -22.32 19.70
C ALA A 397 15.20 -21.71 19.32
N LEU A 398 14.82 -20.59 19.95
CA LEU A 398 13.61 -19.85 19.60
C LEU A 398 13.69 -19.36 18.15
N VAL A 399 14.78 -18.71 17.78
CA VAL A 399 14.97 -18.11 16.45
C VAL A 399 14.97 -19.17 15.36
N TYR A 400 15.77 -20.23 15.49
CA TYR A 400 15.83 -21.29 14.47
C TYR A 400 14.53 -22.10 14.38
N SER A 401 13.84 -22.34 15.51
CA SER A 401 12.53 -23.01 15.46
C SER A 401 11.50 -22.19 14.69
N TYR A 402 11.54 -20.85 14.82
CA TYR A 402 10.67 -19.98 14.05
C TYR A 402 11.03 -19.97 12.57
N MET A 403 12.33 -19.91 12.22
CA MET A 403 12.76 -20.01 10.83
C MET A 403 12.27 -21.30 10.17
N ILE A 404 12.41 -22.45 10.85
CA ILE A 404 11.91 -23.72 10.34
C ILE A 404 10.38 -23.70 10.20
N ALA A 405 9.66 -23.14 11.18
CA ALA A 405 8.21 -22.98 11.10
C ALA A 405 7.79 -22.12 9.89
N MET A 406 8.51 -21.04 9.62
CA MET A 406 8.25 -20.18 8.47
C MET A 406 8.65 -20.84 7.15
N LEU A 407 9.71 -21.63 7.10
CA LEU A 407 10.10 -22.43 5.94
C LEU A 407 9.00 -23.42 5.53
N ILE A 408 8.41 -24.08 6.53
CA ILE A 408 7.27 -24.97 6.32
C ILE A 408 6.11 -24.19 5.69
N LEU A 409 5.73 -23.06 6.28
CA LEU A 409 4.63 -22.25 5.78
C LEU A 409 4.92 -21.71 4.36
N ASN A 410 6.14 -21.25 4.15
CA ASN A 410 6.67 -20.76 2.88
C ASN A 410 6.58 -21.83 1.80
N SER A 411 6.88 -23.10 2.12
CA SER A 411 6.79 -24.19 1.15
C SER A 411 5.38 -24.38 0.60
N PHE A 412 4.35 -24.28 1.45
CA PHE A 412 2.95 -24.36 1.03
C PHE A 412 2.52 -23.14 0.20
N ILE A 413 2.92 -21.93 0.62
CA ILE A 413 2.64 -20.68 -0.09
C ILE A 413 3.29 -20.69 -1.47
N THR A 414 4.57 -21.05 -1.54
CA THR A 414 5.34 -21.12 -2.78
C THR A 414 4.75 -22.15 -3.72
N LEU A 415 4.38 -23.34 -3.23
CA LEU A 415 3.73 -24.36 -4.05
C LEU A 415 2.41 -23.83 -4.65
N GLY A 416 1.57 -23.19 -3.84
CA GLY A 416 0.32 -22.59 -4.31
C GLY A 416 0.55 -21.51 -5.38
N LEU A 417 1.51 -20.61 -5.16
CA LEU A 417 1.86 -19.55 -6.12
C LEU A 417 2.47 -20.11 -7.40
N THR A 418 3.32 -21.12 -7.32
CA THR A 418 3.91 -21.77 -8.49
C THR A 418 2.82 -22.43 -9.35
N ILE A 419 1.87 -23.15 -8.75
CA ILE A 419 0.75 -23.74 -9.49
C ILE A 419 -0.07 -22.63 -10.17
N PHE A 420 -0.40 -21.58 -9.42
CA PHE A 420 -1.14 -20.44 -9.94
C PHE A 420 -0.44 -19.80 -11.14
N PHE A 421 0.85 -19.44 -11.01
CA PHE A 421 1.60 -18.82 -12.10
C PHE A 421 1.87 -19.76 -13.27
N THR A 422 1.99 -21.07 -13.03
CA THR A 422 2.11 -22.04 -14.12
C THR A 422 0.87 -22.01 -15.02
N ILE A 423 -0.33 -21.91 -14.42
CA ILE A 423 -1.58 -21.83 -15.16
C ILE A 423 -1.71 -20.48 -15.89
N PHE A 424 -1.41 -19.37 -15.20
CA PHE A 424 -1.60 -18.02 -15.75
C PHE A 424 -0.52 -17.59 -16.75
N LEU A 425 0.75 -17.74 -16.38
CA LEU A 425 1.91 -17.30 -17.18
C LEU A 425 2.43 -18.40 -18.14
N ARG A 426 1.80 -19.60 -18.15
CA ARG A 426 2.18 -20.74 -19.01
C ARG A 426 3.67 -21.07 -18.93
N PHE A 427 4.17 -21.23 -17.71
CA PHE A 427 5.59 -21.51 -17.47
C PHE A 427 6.05 -22.84 -18.05
N ASP A 428 7.19 -22.83 -18.74
CA ASP A 428 7.95 -24.04 -19.07
C ASP A 428 8.44 -24.76 -17.81
N ILE A 429 8.72 -26.06 -17.90
CA ILE A 429 9.22 -26.89 -16.79
C ILE A 429 10.42 -26.25 -16.07
N PHE A 430 11.38 -25.68 -16.83
CA PHE A 430 12.52 -24.98 -16.24
C PHE A 430 12.08 -23.75 -15.44
N SER A 431 11.16 -22.95 -15.97
CA SER A 431 10.63 -21.76 -15.29
C SER A 431 9.85 -22.12 -14.03
N ILE A 432 9.14 -23.25 -14.02
CA ILE A 432 8.45 -23.78 -12.83
C ILE A 432 9.46 -24.11 -11.71
N ILE A 433 10.48 -24.90 -12.04
CA ILE A 433 11.52 -25.31 -11.07
C ILE A 433 12.30 -24.08 -10.59
N PHE A 434 12.68 -23.20 -11.51
CA PHE A 434 13.39 -21.97 -11.22
C PHE A 434 12.58 -21.06 -10.29
N PHE A 435 11.31 -20.80 -10.63
CA PHE A 435 10.44 -19.97 -9.80
C PHE A 435 10.26 -20.58 -8.41
N PHE A 436 9.91 -21.87 -8.31
CA PHE A 436 9.72 -22.53 -7.01
C PHE A 436 10.97 -22.47 -6.12
N THR A 437 12.13 -22.83 -6.66
CA THR A 437 13.39 -22.89 -5.89
C THR A 437 13.85 -21.51 -5.46
N PHE A 438 13.94 -20.55 -6.38
CA PHE A 438 14.44 -19.21 -6.08
C PHE A 438 13.45 -18.38 -5.27
N TYR A 439 12.13 -18.54 -5.47
CA TYR A 439 11.13 -17.89 -4.62
C TYR A 439 11.23 -18.37 -3.17
N LEU A 440 11.33 -19.69 -2.96
CA LEU A 440 11.46 -20.28 -1.64
C LEU A 440 12.74 -19.78 -0.94
N ILE A 441 13.89 -19.84 -1.63
CA ILE A 441 15.16 -19.36 -1.08
C ILE A 441 15.09 -17.87 -0.76
N ASN A 442 14.60 -17.04 -1.69
CA ASN A 442 14.53 -15.60 -1.48
C ASN A 442 13.65 -15.24 -0.28
N CYS A 443 12.49 -15.89 -0.12
CA CYS A 443 11.63 -15.72 1.04
C CYS A 443 12.35 -16.03 2.36
N GLU A 444 13.14 -17.12 2.43
CA GLU A 444 13.91 -17.45 3.63
C GLU A 444 15.06 -16.47 3.90
N VAL A 445 15.72 -16.00 2.85
CA VAL A 445 16.79 -15.00 2.98
C VAL A 445 16.23 -13.69 3.54
N VAL A 446 15.12 -13.20 3.00
CA VAL A 446 14.49 -11.96 3.48
C VAL A 446 13.95 -12.15 4.89
N ILE A 447 13.34 -13.30 5.22
CA ILE A 447 12.94 -13.61 6.60
C ILE A 447 14.15 -13.58 7.53
N SER A 448 15.28 -14.19 7.14
CA SER A 448 16.49 -14.20 7.96
C SER A 448 17.00 -12.78 8.26
N GLN A 449 16.96 -11.89 7.26
CA GLN A 449 17.28 -10.47 7.46
C GLN A 449 16.29 -9.79 8.43
N ALA A 450 14.99 -9.97 8.20
CA ALA A 450 13.95 -9.38 9.03
C ALA A 450 14.08 -9.81 10.50
N ILE A 451 14.31 -11.10 10.74
CA ILE A 451 14.56 -11.68 12.05
C ILE A 451 15.83 -11.10 12.66
N GLY A 452 16.92 -11.03 11.89
CA GLY A 452 18.17 -10.46 12.37
C GLY A 452 17.99 -9.01 12.83
N ILE A 453 17.26 -8.18 12.08
CA ILE A 453 16.97 -6.78 12.44
C ILE A 453 16.15 -6.74 13.74
N GLN A 454 15.16 -7.61 13.86
CA GLN A 454 14.35 -7.73 15.07
C GLN A 454 15.17 -8.21 16.28
N CYS A 455 16.16 -9.08 16.09
CA CYS A 455 17.07 -9.45 17.17
C CYS A 455 17.97 -8.27 17.60
N PHE A 456 18.32 -7.37 16.68
CA PHE A 456 19.09 -6.16 17.00
C PHE A 456 18.29 -5.11 17.79
N ASN A 457 17.00 -4.98 17.48
CA ASN A 457 16.09 -3.99 18.05
C ASN A 457 14.70 -4.62 18.23
N PRO A 458 14.47 -5.41 19.30
CA PRO A 458 13.25 -6.18 19.46
C PRO A 458 12.03 -5.28 19.57
N SER A 459 11.00 -5.58 18.76
CA SER A 459 9.70 -4.92 18.84
C SER A 459 8.66 -5.86 19.45
N PHE A 460 8.12 -5.44 20.61
CA PHE A 460 7.12 -6.22 21.35
C PHE A 460 5.69 -5.83 20.99
N GLU A 461 5.50 -4.67 20.36
CA GLU A 461 4.20 -4.12 19.99
C GLU A 461 4.06 -4.02 18.47
N GLU A 462 2.90 -4.42 17.94
CA GLU A 462 2.56 -4.39 16.50
C GLU A 462 2.71 -2.98 15.89
N LYS A 463 2.43 -1.93 16.67
CA LYS A 463 2.41 -0.52 16.21
C LYS A 463 3.45 0.34 16.93
N GLY A 464 4.55 -0.26 17.36
CA GLY A 464 5.66 0.46 18.00
C GLY A 464 6.52 1.24 17.00
N ARG A 465 7.14 2.33 17.47
CA ARG A 465 8.14 3.08 16.68
C ARG A 465 9.30 2.18 16.24
N THR A 466 9.72 1.25 17.08
CA THR A 466 10.78 0.27 16.78
C THR A 466 10.36 -0.66 15.63
N MET A 467 9.13 -1.15 15.63
CA MET A 467 8.58 -1.95 14.52
C MET A 467 8.62 -1.17 13.20
N THR A 468 8.15 0.08 13.18
CA THR A 468 8.21 0.91 11.97
C THR A 468 9.64 1.16 11.49
N SER A 469 10.58 1.37 12.41
CA SER A 469 12.00 1.54 12.08
C SER A 469 12.59 0.27 11.47
N ASN A 470 12.29 -0.90 12.07
CA ASN A 470 12.80 -2.18 11.60
C ASN A 470 12.25 -2.53 10.21
N ILE A 471 10.96 -2.27 9.97
CA ILE A 471 10.33 -2.43 8.66
C ILE A 471 11.02 -1.52 7.63
N MET A 472 11.24 -0.24 7.95
CA MET A 472 11.93 0.69 7.04
C MET A 472 13.36 0.24 6.72
N VAL A 473 14.11 -0.21 7.72
CA VAL A 473 15.48 -0.73 7.52
C VAL A 473 15.46 -1.97 6.62
N LEU A 474 14.53 -2.90 6.84
CA LEU A 474 14.37 -4.08 5.98
C LEU A 474 14.03 -3.68 4.54
N MET A 475 13.12 -2.72 4.36
CA MET A 475 12.77 -2.21 3.04
C MET A 475 13.97 -1.60 2.32
N LEU A 476 14.80 -0.82 3.02
CA LEU A 476 16.02 -0.24 2.45
C LEU A 476 17.06 -1.30 2.07
N ILE A 477 17.30 -2.27 2.97
CA ILE A 477 18.25 -3.38 2.72
C ILE A 477 17.86 -4.19 1.50
N GLN A 478 16.56 -4.29 1.20
CA GLN A 478 16.07 -4.96 0.00
C GLN A 478 16.12 -4.02 -1.22
N MET A 479 15.44 -2.88 -1.16
CA MET A 479 15.27 -2.00 -2.33
C MET A 479 16.58 -1.45 -2.91
N VAL A 480 17.59 -1.18 -2.07
CA VAL A 480 18.86 -0.61 -2.54
C VAL A 480 19.63 -1.61 -3.43
N PRO A 481 19.91 -2.86 -3.01
CA PRO A 481 20.48 -3.87 -3.90
C PRO A 481 19.69 -4.11 -5.18
N PHE A 482 18.35 -4.12 -5.08
CA PHE A 482 17.49 -4.29 -6.23
C PHE A 482 17.71 -3.17 -7.27
N GLN A 483 17.59 -1.91 -6.84
CA GLN A 483 17.77 -0.75 -7.72
C GLN A 483 19.18 -0.64 -8.29
N LEU A 484 20.20 -0.86 -7.46
CA LEU A 484 21.61 -0.82 -7.90
C LEU A 484 21.90 -1.90 -8.94
N LEU A 485 21.34 -3.10 -8.79
CA LEU A 485 21.52 -4.15 -9.79
C LEU A 485 20.90 -3.76 -11.13
N PHE A 486 19.68 -3.22 -11.14
CA PHE A 486 19.07 -2.74 -12.38
C PHE A 486 19.91 -1.64 -13.04
N PHE A 487 20.41 -0.69 -12.26
CA PHE A 487 21.28 0.37 -12.76
C PHE A 487 22.57 -0.18 -13.37
N VAL A 488 23.24 -1.12 -12.70
CA VAL A 488 24.48 -1.75 -13.19
C VAL A 488 24.21 -2.59 -14.44
N MET A 489 23.10 -3.33 -14.46
CA MET A 489 22.72 -4.14 -15.62
C MET A 489 22.49 -3.29 -16.86
N ILE A 490 21.77 -2.17 -16.73
CA ILE A 490 21.47 -1.25 -17.84
C ILE A 490 22.75 -0.61 -18.39
N LEU A 491 23.70 -0.26 -17.51
CA LEU A 491 24.89 0.49 -17.92
C LEU A 491 26.06 -0.37 -18.39
N PHE A 492 26.25 -1.56 -17.84
CA PHE A 492 27.52 -2.28 -17.96
C PHE A 492 27.43 -3.69 -18.54
N LEU A 493 26.23 -4.29 -18.62
CA LEU A 493 26.10 -5.70 -19.01
C LEU A 493 25.37 -5.85 -20.35
N PRO A 494 25.91 -6.66 -21.28
CA PRO A 494 25.23 -6.93 -22.54
C PRO A 494 23.93 -7.69 -22.27
N ILE A 495 22.89 -7.37 -23.03
CA ILE A 495 21.57 -8.01 -22.91
C ILE A 495 21.74 -9.52 -23.20
N PRO A 496 21.43 -10.40 -22.23
CA PRO A 496 21.58 -11.84 -22.41
C PRO A 496 20.64 -12.36 -23.50
N LYS A 497 21.20 -13.11 -24.46
CA LYS A 497 20.46 -13.64 -25.63
C LYS A 497 19.55 -14.83 -25.32
N SER A 498 19.73 -15.51 -24.18
CA SER A 498 18.89 -16.65 -23.79
C SER A 498 18.10 -16.36 -22.50
N SER A 499 16.85 -16.83 -22.46
CA SER A 499 15.95 -16.64 -21.31
C SER A 499 16.53 -17.21 -20.03
N THR A 500 17.22 -18.35 -20.12
CA THR A 500 17.81 -19.04 -18.97
C THR A 500 18.99 -18.28 -18.41
N LEU A 501 19.88 -17.77 -19.27
CA LEU A 501 20.99 -16.92 -18.85
C LEU A 501 20.48 -15.60 -18.26
N ALA A 502 19.44 -15.02 -18.84
CA ALA A 502 18.82 -13.79 -18.32
C ALA A 502 18.24 -13.97 -16.91
N LYS A 503 17.47 -15.04 -16.68
CA LYS A 503 16.93 -15.38 -15.36
C LYS A 503 18.03 -15.58 -14.32
N LEU A 504 19.10 -16.29 -14.69
CA LEU A 504 20.23 -16.55 -13.79
C LEU A 504 21.06 -15.29 -13.53
N SER A 505 21.40 -14.52 -14.57
CA SER A 505 22.23 -13.33 -14.44
C SER A 505 21.56 -12.22 -13.63
N LEU A 506 20.23 -12.09 -13.73
CA LEU A 506 19.46 -11.12 -12.96
C LEU A 506 19.26 -11.55 -11.50
N ASN A 507 18.91 -12.82 -11.26
CA ASN A 507 18.50 -13.25 -9.92
C ASN A 507 19.66 -13.67 -9.02
N THR A 508 20.69 -14.31 -9.58
CA THR A 508 21.79 -14.85 -8.76
C THR A 508 22.58 -13.77 -8.01
N PRO A 509 22.92 -12.60 -8.58
CA PRO A 509 23.65 -11.58 -7.83
C PRO A 509 22.77 -10.94 -6.75
N LEU A 510 21.47 -10.73 -7.00
CA LEU A 510 20.51 -10.26 -5.98
C LEU A 510 20.44 -11.23 -4.80
N LEU A 511 20.36 -12.52 -5.08
CA LEU A 511 20.31 -13.56 -4.06
C LEU A 511 21.64 -13.63 -3.28
N LEU A 512 22.78 -13.53 -3.95
CA LEU A 512 24.09 -13.53 -3.29
C LEU A 512 24.30 -12.31 -2.40
N ILE A 513 23.92 -11.12 -2.86
CA ILE A 513 23.99 -9.89 -2.05
C ILE A 513 23.07 -10.01 -0.84
N SER A 514 21.83 -10.47 -1.05
CA SER A 514 20.86 -10.62 0.04
C SER A 514 21.28 -11.69 1.05
N LEU A 515 21.85 -12.82 0.62
CA LEU A 515 22.47 -13.82 1.50
C LEU A 515 23.66 -13.25 2.27
N GLY A 516 24.53 -12.52 1.57
CA GLY A 516 25.70 -11.86 2.15
C GLY A 516 25.34 -10.86 3.25
N VAL A 517 24.17 -10.23 3.16
CA VAL A 517 23.62 -9.39 4.24
C VAL A 517 22.89 -10.22 5.29
N ALA A 518 22.10 -11.23 4.90
CA ALA A 518 21.27 -12.03 5.81
C ALA A 518 22.09 -12.79 6.86
N ILE A 519 23.16 -13.46 6.44
CA ILE A 519 23.93 -14.34 7.32
C ILE A 519 24.61 -13.53 8.46
N PRO A 520 25.38 -12.46 8.18
CA PRO A 520 25.97 -11.65 9.24
C PRO A 520 24.91 -11.00 10.13
N LEU A 521 23.84 -10.48 9.53
CA LEU A 521 22.81 -9.76 10.26
C LEU A 521 22.08 -10.68 11.24
N LEU A 522 21.75 -11.92 10.83
CA LEU A 522 21.17 -12.92 11.72
C LEU A 522 22.16 -13.35 12.81
N TYR A 523 23.41 -13.66 12.44
CA TYR A 523 24.44 -14.09 13.39
C TYR A 523 24.70 -13.04 14.49
N PHE A 524 24.96 -11.79 14.11
CA PHE A 524 25.21 -10.71 15.05
C PHE A 524 23.94 -10.30 15.81
N GLY A 525 22.77 -10.36 15.17
CA GLY A 525 21.48 -10.10 15.81
C GLY A 525 21.23 -11.07 16.96
N VAL A 526 21.35 -12.38 16.71
CA VAL A 526 21.18 -13.42 17.75
C VAL A 526 22.21 -13.25 18.87
N LYS A 527 23.46 -12.95 18.52
CA LYS A 527 24.52 -12.70 19.51
C LYS A 527 24.22 -11.48 20.40
N LYS A 528 23.66 -10.41 19.83
CA LYS A 528 23.25 -9.22 20.59
C LYS A 528 22.06 -9.52 21.49
N LEU A 529 21.05 -10.24 20.99
CA LEU A 529 19.87 -10.62 21.75
C LEU A 529 20.21 -11.45 22.99
N ARG A 530 21.26 -12.30 22.90
CA ARG A 530 21.80 -13.04 24.06
C ARG A 530 22.39 -12.15 25.16
N LYS A 531 22.82 -10.94 24.82
CA LYS A 531 23.43 -9.97 25.74
C LYS A 531 22.44 -8.95 26.32
N ILE A 532 21.12 -9.15 26.15
CA ILE A 532 20.09 -8.24 26.68
C ILE A 532 19.78 -8.52 28.17
N GLU A 533 20.64 -9.28 28.85
CA GLU A 533 20.81 -9.19 30.32
C GLU A 533 21.46 -7.85 30.70
#